data_AF-A0A5R8PM72-F1
#
_entry.id   AF-A0A5R8PM72-F1
#
_cell.length_a   1.000
_cell.length_b   1.000
_cell.length_c   1.000
_cell.angle_alpha   90.00
_cell.angle_beta   90.00
_cell.angle_gamma   90.00
#
_symmetry.space_group_name_H-M   'P 1'
#
loop_
_entity.id
_entity.type
_entity.pdbx_description
1 polymer ?
#
loop_
_entity_poly.entity_id
_entity_poly.type
_entity_poly.pdbx_seq_one_letter_code
_entity_poly.pdbx_strand_id
1 'polypeptide(L)'
;MSDYITAFAVSSTVAVLLLALIYVLPYAFDDDEPPITARAPRMSARMAHATMQSHRRCSIDSCPHKRDAYRTLVAVGAIVPDQRAERFVR
;
A
#
# COMPACT_ATOMS: atom_id res chain seq x y z
N MET A 1 -8.52 34.77 -32.34
CA MET A 1 -8.67 33.34 -32.70
C MET A 1 -7.42 32.55 -32.29
N SER A 2 -6.21 33.04 -32.62
CA SER A 2 -4.92 32.41 -32.24
C SER A 2 -4.70 32.27 -30.74
N ASP A 3 -5.10 33.27 -29.95
CA ASP A 3 -4.83 33.28 -28.50
C ASP A 3 -5.61 32.21 -27.74
N TYR A 4 -6.78 31.83 -28.24
CA TYR A 4 -7.56 30.73 -27.67
C TYR A 4 -6.91 29.39 -28.00
N ILE A 5 -6.39 29.23 -29.23
CA ILE A 5 -5.71 28.01 -29.66
C ILE A 5 -4.44 27.77 -28.84
N THR A 6 -3.65 28.81 -28.59
CA THR A 6 -2.45 28.70 -27.74
C THR A 6 -2.81 28.38 -26.29
N ALA A 7 -3.87 29.00 -25.73
CA ALA A 7 -4.35 28.69 -24.39
C ALA A 7 -4.82 27.23 -24.24
N PHE A 8 -5.53 26.68 -25.23
CA PHE A 8 -5.94 25.27 -25.21
C PHE A 8 -4.75 24.31 -25.38
N ALA A 9 -3.78 24.65 -26.23
CA ALA A 9 -2.57 23.85 -26.41
C ALA A 9 -1.74 23.76 -25.12
N VAL A 10 -1.55 24.89 -24.43
CA VAL A 10 -0.79 24.95 -23.17
C VAL A 10 -1.55 24.24 -22.05
N SER A 11 -2.85 24.50 -21.90
CA SER A 11 -3.65 23.86 -20.84
C SER A 11 -3.74 22.33 -21.01
N SER A 12 -3.88 21.84 -22.25
CA SER A 12 -3.87 20.39 -22.52
C SER A 12 -2.52 19.75 -22.24
N THR A 13 -1.41 20.37 -22.64
CA THR A 13 -0.07 19.84 -22.32
C THR A 13 0.19 19.81 -20.82
N VAL A 14 -0.18 20.86 -20.09
CA VAL A 14 -0.05 20.89 -18.63
C VAL A 14 -0.93 19.82 -17.98
N ALA A 15 -2.16 19.63 -18.44
CA ALA A 15 -3.06 18.60 -17.91
C ALA A 15 -2.53 17.18 -18.15
N VAL A 16 -2.02 16.90 -19.34
CA VAL A 16 -1.40 15.59 -19.66
C VAL A 16 -0.15 15.37 -18.82
N LEU A 17 0.68 16.41 -18.65
CA LEU A 17 1.89 16.32 -17.83
C LEU A 17 1.55 16.09 -16.35
N LEU A 18 0.55 16.78 -15.80
CA LEU A 18 0.08 16.55 -14.43
C LEU A 18 -0.49 15.15 -14.25
N LEU A 19 -1.30 14.66 -15.19
CA LEU A 19 -1.81 13.28 -15.16
C LEU A 19 -0.65 12.28 -15.21
N ALA A 20 0.28 12.44 -16.15
CA ALA A 20 1.46 11.57 -16.24
C ALA A 20 2.27 11.61 -14.93
N LEU A 21 2.44 12.78 -14.31
CA LEU A 21 3.16 12.92 -13.06
C LEU A 21 2.42 12.19 -11.92
N ILE A 22 1.12 12.39 -11.78
CA ILE A 22 0.30 11.67 -10.77
C ILE A 22 0.38 10.15 -10.96
N TYR A 23 0.38 9.68 -12.21
CA TYR A 23 0.37 8.24 -12.50
C TYR A 23 1.76 7.59 -12.54
N VAL A 24 2.82 8.31 -12.92
CA VAL A 24 4.17 7.75 -13.16
C VAL A 24 5.12 8.06 -12.01
N LEU A 25 5.01 9.22 -11.37
CA LEU A 25 5.82 9.57 -10.19
C LEU A 25 5.80 8.50 -9.09
N PRO A 26 4.65 7.90 -8.70
CA PRO A 26 4.65 6.83 -7.69
C PRO A 26 5.35 5.55 -8.14
N TYR A 27 5.55 5.32 -9.44
CA TYR A 27 6.35 4.19 -9.94
C TYR A 27 7.85 4.49 -10.00
N ALA A 28 8.23 5.77 -10.08
CA ALA A 28 9.64 6.18 -10.11
C ALA A 28 10.29 6.19 -8.72
N PHE A 29 9.47 6.43 -7.68
CA PHE A 29 9.85 6.30 -6.28
C PHE A 29 9.37 4.95 -5.75
N ASP A 30 9.95 3.86 -6.26
CA ASP A 30 9.72 2.52 -5.73
C ASP A 30 10.48 2.38 -4.39
N ASP A 31 9.84 2.86 -3.32
CA ASP A 31 10.13 2.53 -1.93
C ASP A 31 8.87 1.88 -1.33
N ASP A 32 8.56 0.62 -1.66
CA ASP A 32 7.63 -0.25 -0.91
C ASP A 32 6.28 0.38 -0.46
N GLU A 33 5.74 1.40 -1.16
CA GLU A 33 4.50 2.07 -0.75
C GLU A 33 3.32 1.27 -1.33
N PRO A 34 2.50 0.59 -0.51
CA PRO A 34 1.44 -0.26 -1.01
C PRO A 34 0.43 0.59 -1.77
N PRO A 35 -0.20 0.04 -2.84
CA PRO A 35 -1.11 0.79 -3.68
C PRO A 35 -2.20 1.46 -2.85
N ILE A 36 -2.71 2.61 -3.29
CA ILE A 36 -3.77 3.39 -2.60
C ILE A 36 -5.06 2.56 -2.36
N THR A 37 -5.18 1.42 -3.05
CA THR A 37 -6.25 0.40 -2.88
C THR A 37 -5.94 -0.65 -1.80
N ALA A 38 -4.72 -0.71 -1.29
CA ALA A 38 -4.32 -1.54 -0.17
C ALA A 38 -5.00 -0.98 1.08
N ARG A 39 -5.90 -1.78 1.64
CA ARG A 39 -6.61 -1.46 2.87
C ARG A 39 -5.60 -0.96 3.91
N ALA A 40 -5.80 0.27 4.39
CA ALA A 40 -4.92 0.88 5.38
C ALA A 40 -4.59 -0.13 6.49
N PRO A 41 -3.30 -0.30 6.85
CA PRO A 41 -2.90 -1.26 7.85
C PRO A 41 -3.68 -1.02 9.15
N ARG A 42 -4.26 -2.09 9.74
CA ARG A 42 -5.11 -1.95 10.95
C ARG A 42 -4.34 -1.40 12.15
N MET A 43 -3.02 -1.55 12.15
CA MET A 43 -2.11 -1.04 13.17
C MET A 43 -0.77 -0.68 12.54
N SER A 44 0.11 0.04 13.25
CA SER A 44 1.45 0.32 12.73
C SER A 44 2.32 -0.94 12.70
N ALA A 45 3.32 -0.97 11.81
CA ALA A 45 4.28 -2.09 11.73
C ALA A 45 4.95 -2.38 13.09
N ARG A 46 5.33 -1.33 13.84
CA ARG A 46 5.88 -1.44 15.20
C ARG A 46 4.92 -2.15 16.16
N MET A 47 3.64 -1.79 16.11
CA MET A 47 2.62 -2.41 16.96
C MET A 47 2.37 -3.85 16.54
N ALA A 48 2.33 -4.14 15.24
CA ALA A 48 2.20 -5.50 14.74
C ALA A 48 3.36 -6.41 15.16
N HIS A 49 4.60 -5.93 15.13
CA HIS A 49 5.74 -6.66 15.67
C HIS A 49 5.60 -6.92 17.18
N ALA A 50 5.19 -5.92 17.96
CA ALA A 50 4.95 -6.09 19.40
C ALA A 50 3.85 -7.13 19.67
N THR A 51 2.75 -7.11 18.92
CA THR A 51 1.67 -8.09 19.03
C THR A 51 2.12 -9.50 18.63
N MET A 52 2.94 -9.63 17.59
CA MET A 52 3.56 -10.92 17.24
C MET A 52 4.46 -11.45 18.34
N GLN A 53 5.21 -10.57 19.01
CA GLN A 53 6.09 -10.93 20.12
C GLN A 53 5.31 -11.32 21.38
N SER A 54 4.24 -10.60 21.74
CA SER A 54 3.41 -10.92 22.90
C SER A 54 2.61 -12.21 22.70
N HIS A 55 2.15 -12.47 21.48
CA HIS A 55 1.38 -13.67 21.11
C HIS A 55 2.23 -14.78 20.47
N ARG A 56 3.53 -14.88 20.80
CA ARG A 56 4.44 -15.93 20.28
C ARG A 56 3.91 -17.35 20.49
N ARG A 57 3.27 -17.62 21.64
CA ARG A 57 2.71 -18.94 22.00
C ARG A 57 1.36 -19.24 21.35
N CYS A 58 0.68 -18.23 20.81
CA CYS A 58 -0.61 -18.41 20.15
C CYS A 58 -0.41 -18.81 18.68
N SER A 59 -1.32 -19.60 18.12
CA SER A 59 -1.35 -19.85 16.68
C SER A 59 -2.06 -18.70 15.95
N ILE A 60 -1.78 -18.55 14.65
CA ILE A 60 -2.49 -17.56 13.82
C ILE A 60 -3.97 -17.95 13.66
N ASP A 61 -4.30 -19.24 13.70
CA ASP A 61 -5.68 -19.73 13.68
C ASP A 61 -6.46 -19.30 14.94
N SER A 62 -5.87 -19.49 16.12
CA SER A 62 -6.58 -19.32 17.40
C SER A 62 -6.65 -17.89 17.91
N CYS A 63 -5.71 -17.01 17.52
CA CYS A 63 -5.63 -15.65 18.06
C CYS A 63 -5.98 -14.59 17.00
N PRO A 64 -7.09 -13.84 17.17
CA PRO A 64 -7.46 -12.76 16.24
C PRO A 64 -6.44 -11.62 16.22
N HIS A 65 -5.82 -11.29 17.36
CA HIS A 65 -4.79 -10.23 17.43
C HIS A 65 -3.53 -10.60 16.64
N LYS A 66 -3.08 -11.85 16.72
CA LYS A 66 -1.92 -12.32 15.95
C LYS A 66 -2.22 -12.32 14.45
N ARG A 67 -3.44 -12.68 14.06
CA ARG A 67 -3.90 -12.65 12.66
C ARG A 67 -3.94 -11.23 12.10
N ASP A 68 -4.40 -10.26 12.88
CA ASP A 68 -4.46 -8.87 12.45
C ASP A 68 -3.06 -8.22 12.38
N ALA A 69 -2.17 -8.57 13.32
CA ALA A 69 -0.76 -8.20 13.23
C ALA A 69 -0.08 -8.80 11.99
N TYR A 70 -0.36 -10.08 11.69
CA TYR A 70 0.17 -10.74 10.49
C TYR A 70 -0.29 -10.04 9.21
N ARG A 71 -1.60 -9.79 9.07
CA ARG A 71 -2.17 -9.06 7.93
C ARG A 71 -1.56 -7.68 7.75
N THR A 72 -1.31 -6.99 8.85
CA THR A 72 -0.66 -5.67 8.86
C THR A 72 0.76 -5.77 8.32
N LEU A 73 1.55 -6.75 8.76
CA LEU A 73 2.93 -6.96 8.31
C LEU A 73 3.01 -7.39 6.84
N VAL A 74 2.02 -8.15 6.34
CA VAL A 74 1.90 -8.48 4.92
C VAL A 74 1.52 -7.25 4.10
N ALA A 75 0.58 -6.43 4.59
CA ALA A 75 0.12 -5.24 3.88
C ALA A 75 1.22 -4.17 3.71
N VAL A 76 2.19 -4.12 4.64
CA VAL A 76 3.34 -3.21 4.57
C VAL A 76 4.59 -3.87 3.95
N GLY A 77 4.46 -5.04 3.33
CA GLY A 77 5.58 -5.72 2.65
C GLY A 77 6.63 -6.36 3.58
N ALA A 78 6.53 -6.19 4.90
CA ALA A 78 7.51 -6.70 5.86
C ALA A 78 7.55 -8.24 5.97
N ILE A 79 6.50 -8.94 5.55
CA ILE A 79 6.42 -10.41 5.53
C ILE A 79 5.79 -10.87 4.21
N VAL A 80 6.50 -11.75 3.50
CA VAL A 80 5.95 -12.47 2.35
C VAL A 80 5.10 -13.65 2.86
N PRO A 81 3.81 -13.75 2.50
CA PRO A 81 2.99 -14.87 2.91
C PRO A 81 3.44 -16.16 2.22
N ASP A 82 3.63 -17.21 3.03
CA ASP A 82 3.80 -18.58 2.53
C ASP A 82 2.43 -19.10 2.03
N GLN A 83 2.41 -20.08 1.11
CA GLN A 83 1.17 -20.65 0.52
C GLN A 83 0.17 -21.10 1.59
N ARG A 84 0.67 -21.61 2.72
CA ARG A 84 -0.18 -22.03 3.85
C ARG A 84 -0.79 -20.86 4.62
N ALA A 85 -0.16 -19.69 4.57
CA ALA A 85 -0.55 -18.49 5.30
C ALA A 85 -1.41 -17.52 4.48
N GLU A 86 -1.45 -17.67 3.14
CA GLU A 86 -2.33 -16.91 2.24
C GLU A 86 -3.81 -16.95 2.66
N ARG A 87 -4.29 -18.08 3.19
CA ARG A 87 -5.66 -18.23 3.71
C ARG A 87 -6.02 -17.24 4.81
N PHE A 88 -5.04 -16.65 5.49
CA PHE A 88 -5.25 -15.69 6.56
C PHE A 88 -5.17 -14.24 6.09
N VAL A 89 -4.62 -13.99 4.90
CA VAL A 89 -4.49 -12.64 4.34
C VAL A 89 -5.76 -12.22 3.60
N ARG A 90 -6.45 -13.20 2.97
CA ARG A 90 -7.70 -12.99 2.22
C ARG A 90 -8.87 -12.53 3.10
#